data_AF-A0A3M8P585-F1
#
_entry.id   AF-A0A3M8P585-F1
#
_cell.length_a   1.000
_cell.length_b   1.000
_cell.length_c   1.000
_cell.angle_alpha   90.00
_cell.angle_beta   90.00
_cell.angle_gamma   90.00
#
_symmetry.space_group_name_H-M   'P 1'
#
loop_
_entity.id
_entity.type
_entity.pdbx_description
1 polymer ?
#
loop_
_entity_poly.entity_id
_entity_poly.type
_entity_poly.pdbx_seq_one_letter_code
_entity_poly.pdbx_strand_id
1 'polypeptide(L)'
;MEQQHDLLQQLLELTEAILEKAQTIGSKMEDNQVEDLVELQLYFDKRQEVIDRLEASRNESAFDWSPEGQEKITQLQASEQQLIPLMTQLHQAFAGQMNRINQTKQLSKKYRGAYQSAPSDGTFFDRRK
;
A
#
# COMPACT_ATOMS: atom_id res chain seq x y z
N MET A 1 6.80 27.61 -17.83
CA MET A 1 7.10 28.31 -16.56
C MET A 1 5.90 28.19 -15.61
N GLU A 2 4.75 28.81 -15.92
CA GLU A 2 3.53 28.74 -15.08
C GLU A 2 3.02 27.30 -14.90
N GLN A 3 2.87 26.56 -15.99
CA GLN A 3 2.45 25.16 -15.98
C GLN A 3 3.32 24.22 -15.11
N GLN A 4 4.63 24.48 -15.00
CA GLN A 4 5.53 23.66 -14.17
C GLN A 4 5.40 24.00 -12.68
N HIS A 5 5.15 25.27 -12.34
CA HIS A 5 4.87 25.67 -10.97
C HIS A 5 3.51 25.13 -10.52
N ASP A 6 2.52 25.10 -11.41
CA ASP A 6 1.21 24.50 -11.15
C ASP A 6 1.30 22.99 -10.93
N LEU A 7 2.08 22.28 -11.75
CA LEU A 7 2.32 20.85 -11.57
C LEU A 7 3.09 20.57 -10.28
N LEU A 8 4.06 21.41 -9.91
CA LEU A 8 4.80 21.29 -8.66
C LEU A 8 3.90 21.55 -7.44
N GLN A 9 3.01 22.53 -7.53
CA GLN A 9 2.01 22.80 -6.49
C GLN A 9 1.06 21.62 -6.33
N GLN A 10 0.52 21.10 -7.44
CA GLN A 10 -0.35 19.91 -7.41
C GLN A 10 0.37 18.70 -6.84
N LEU A 11 1.66 18.53 -7.13
CA LEU A 11 2.47 17.45 -6.59
C LEU A 11 2.59 17.56 -5.07
N LEU A 12 2.84 18.78 -4.56
CA LEU A 12 2.90 19.06 -3.13
C LEU A 12 1.57 18.77 -2.43
N GLU A 13 0.46 19.29 -2.96
CA GLU A 13 -0.88 19.08 -2.42
C GLU A 13 -1.25 17.59 -2.36
N LEU A 14 -0.92 16.82 -3.40
CA LEU A 14 -1.15 15.38 -3.41
C LEU A 14 -0.27 14.65 -2.39
N THR A 15 1.01 15.02 -2.25
CA THR A 15 1.89 14.43 -1.23
C THR A 15 1.37 14.74 0.19
N GLU A 16 0.87 15.95 0.46
CA GLU A 16 0.28 16.32 1.75
C GLU A 16 -1.03 15.57 2.02
N ALA A 17 -1.92 15.46 1.02
CA ALA A 17 -3.16 14.70 1.15
C ALA A 17 -2.91 13.21 1.42
N ILE A 18 -1.90 12.63 0.74
CA ILE A 18 -1.45 11.26 1.00
C ILE A 18 -0.92 11.13 2.42
N LEU A 19 -0.12 12.09 2.89
CA LEU A 19 0.42 12.10 4.24
C LEU A 19 -0.70 12.11 5.29
N GLU A 20 -1.65 13.03 5.15
CA GLU A 20 -2.80 13.16 6.05
C GLU A 20 -3.61 11.86 6.07
N LYS A 21 -3.96 11.32 4.89
CA LYS A 21 -4.70 10.06 4.80
C LYS A 21 -3.91 8.90 5.39
N ALA A 22 -2.61 8.80 5.11
CA ALA A 22 -1.74 7.74 5.62
C ALA A 22 -1.64 7.73 7.15
N GLN A 23 -1.68 8.91 7.79
CA GLN A 23 -1.69 9.01 9.25
C GLN A 23 -2.99 8.48 9.88
N THR A 24 -4.09 8.46 9.13
CA THR A 24 -5.38 7.94 9.60
C THR A 24 -5.53 6.43 9.42
N ILE A 25 -4.72 5.82 8.54
CA ILE A 25 -4.81 4.39 8.24
C ILE A 25 -4.17 3.61 9.39
N GLY A 26 -4.98 2.75 10.02
CA GLY A 26 -4.57 1.86 11.07
C GLY A 26 -3.50 0.87 10.60
N SER A 27 -2.63 0.48 11.53
CA SER A 27 -1.56 -0.51 11.31
C SER A 27 -2.06 -1.93 10.99
N LYS A 28 -3.37 -2.17 10.91
CA LYS A 28 -3.98 -3.46 10.59
C LYS A 28 -5.06 -3.29 9.54
N MET A 29 -5.16 -4.22 8.59
CA MET A 29 -6.17 -4.18 7.54
C MET A 29 -7.60 -4.21 8.08
N GLU A 30 -7.85 -4.92 9.18
CA GLU A 30 -9.16 -4.98 9.85
C GLU A 30 -9.57 -3.67 10.55
N ASP A 31 -8.61 -2.78 10.82
CA ASP A 31 -8.86 -1.48 11.45
C ASP A 31 -9.21 -0.40 10.41
N ASN A 32 -9.18 -0.73 9.11
CA ASN A 32 -9.35 0.22 8.01
C ASN A 32 -10.59 -0.10 7.17
N GLN A 33 -11.27 0.94 6.69
CA GLN A 33 -12.28 0.77 5.66
C GLN A 33 -11.62 0.52 4.30
N VAL A 34 -12.24 -0.33 3.48
CA VAL A 34 -11.70 -0.65 2.15
C VAL A 34 -11.67 0.62 1.28
N GLU A 35 -12.68 1.47 1.45
CA GLU A 35 -12.84 2.76 0.79
C GLU A 35 -11.65 3.69 1.06
N ASP A 36 -11.12 3.72 2.30
CA ASP A 36 -9.97 4.55 2.66
C ASP A 36 -8.68 4.10 1.96
N LEU A 37 -8.51 2.78 1.80
CA LEU A 37 -7.36 2.22 1.08
C LEU A 37 -7.45 2.46 -0.43
N VAL A 38 -8.65 2.35 -0.99
CA VAL A 38 -8.91 2.65 -2.41
C VAL A 38 -8.69 4.13 -2.69
N GLU A 39 -9.16 5.02 -1.81
CA GLU A 39 -8.94 6.46 -1.95
C GLU A 39 -7.45 6.81 -1.86
N LEU A 40 -6.72 6.23 -0.90
CA LEU A 40 -5.27 6.40 -0.78
C LEU A 40 -4.55 5.97 -2.08
N GLN A 41 -4.91 4.81 -2.64
CA GLN A 41 -4.36 4.34 -3.90
C GLN A 41 -4.63 5.33 -5.05
N LEU A 42 -5.84 5.89 -5.10
CA LEU A 42 -6.22 6.85 -6.13
C LEU A 42 -5.43 8.17 -6.02
N TYR A 43 -5.05 8.60 -4.81
CA TYR A 43 -4.13 9.72 -4.64
C TYR A 43 -2.71 9.40 -5.14
N PHE A 44 -2.21 8.18 -4.91
CA PHE A 44 -0.91 7.75 -5.45
C PHE A 44 -0.91 7.72 -6.98
N ASP A 45 -1.97 7.19 -7.60
CA ASP A 45 -2.09 7.13 -9.05
C ASP A 45 -2.09 8.54 -9.67
N LYS A 46 -2.86 9.47 -9.08
CA LYS A 46 -2.85 10.90 -9.49
C LYS A 46 -1.49 11.55 -9.31
N ARG A 47 -0.80 11.25 -8.19
CA ARG A 47 0.53 11.77 -7.92
C ARG A 47 1.53 11.31 -8.98
N GLN A 48 1.47 10.04 -9.39
CA GLN A 48 2.32 9.52 -10.46
C GLN A 48 2.03 10.20 -11.79
N GLU A 49 0.75 10.42 -12.13
CA GLU A 49 0.39 11.13 -13.36
C GLU A 49 0.95 12.57 -13.40
N VAL A 50 0.94 13.27 -12.26
CA VAL A 50 1.52 14.62 -12.15
C VAL A 50 3.05 14.58 -12.30
N ILE A 51 3.72 13.58 -11.73
CA ILE A 51 5.16 13.35 -11.91
C ILE A 51 5.48 13.13 -13.40
N ASP A 52 4.76 12.24 -14.06
CA ASP A 52 4.98 11.92 -15.48
C ASP A 52 4.82 13.17 -16.35
N ARG A 53 3.82 14.02 -16.05
CA ARG A 53 3.61 15.31 -16.72
C ARG A 53 4.76 16.30 -16.44
N LEU A 54 5.26 16.34 -15.20
CA LEU A 54 6.41 17.16 -14.81
C LEU A 54 7.67 16.74 -15.55
N GLU A 55 7.95 15.45 -15.62
CA GLU A 55 9.07 14.87 -16.37
C GLU A 55 8.96 15.17 -17.86
N ALA A 56 7.78 14.96 -18.46
CA ALA A 56 7.53 15.27 -19.86
C ALA A 56 7.65 16.76 -20.18
N SER A 57 7.37 17.65 -19.22
CA SER A 57 7.52 19.10 -19.38
C SER A 57 8.98 19.56 -19.30
N ARG A 58 9.88 18.71 -18.82
CA ARG A 58 11.31 19.03 -18.63
C ARG A 58 12.05 18.85 -19.95
N ASN A 59 11.95 19.83 -20.84
CA ASN A 59 12.82 19.91 -22.02
C ASN A 59 14.28 20.05 -21.56
N GLU A 60 15.21 19.35 -22.22
CA GLU A 60 16.64 19.13 -21.88
C GLU A 60 17.51 20.39 -21.60
N SER A 61 16.95 21.60 -21.71
CA SER A 61 17.59 22.82 -21.24
C SER A 61 17.65 22.86 -19.71
N ALA A 62 18.79 23.26 -19.15
CA ALA A 62 18.99 23.49 -17.71
C ALA A 62 17.86 24.37 -17.14
N PHE A 63 16.86 23.72 -16.56
CA PHE A 63 15.70 24.35 -15.97
C PHE A 63 16.02 24.60 -14.51
N ASP A 64 16.22 25.88 -14.18
CA ASP A 64 16.41 26.35 -12.83
C ASP A 64 15.05 26.79 -12.25
N TRP A 65 14.68 26.18 -11.12
CA TRP A 65 13.50 26.57 -10.37
C TRP A 65 13.64 27.99 -9.83
N SER A 66 12.53 28.74 -9.86
CA SER A 66 12.44 30.01 -9.14
C SER A 66 12.64 29.79 -7.63
N PRO A 67 12.96 30.83 -6.84
CA PRO A 67 13.05 30.72 -5.39
C PRO A 67 11.78 30.12 -4.75
N GLU A 68 10.60 30.49 -5.26
CA GLU A 68 9.32 29.92 -4.82
C GLU A 68 9.22 28.42 -5.17
N GLY A 69 9.63 28.02 -6.37
CA GLY A 69 9.69 26.62 -6.77
C GLY A 69 10.66 25.80 -5.90
N GLN A 70 11.81 26.37 -5.54
CA GLN A 70 12.78 25.73 -4.65
C GLN A 70 12.22 25.54 -3.23
N GLU A 71 11.45 26.51 -2.74
CA GLU A 71 10.74 26.38 -1.46
C GLU A 71 9.74 25.23 -1.49
N LYS A 72 8.91 25.15 -2.54
CA LYS A 72 7.96 24.03 -2.73
C LYS A 72 8.65 22.68 -2.84
N ILE A 73 9.80 22.60 -3.51
CA ILE A 73 10.61 21.37 -3.56
C ILE A 73 11.11 20.98 -2.17
N THR A 74 11.52 21.96 -1.36
CA THR A 74 11.98 21.71 0.01
C THR A 74 10.84 21.20 0.89
N GLN A 75 9.64 21.78 0.75
CA GLN A 75 8.42 21.31 1.43
C GLN A 75 8.07 19.89 0.98
N LEU A 76 8.10 19.62 -0.33
CA LEU A 76 7.87 18.28 -0.88
C LEU A 76 8.85 17.27 -0.28
N GLN A 77 10.15 17.57 -0.27
CA GLN A 77 11.17 16.69 0.30
C GLN A 77 10.93 16.40 1.78
N ALA A 78 10.52 17.40 2.57
CA ALA A 78 10.19 17.21 3.97
C ALA A 78 8.98 16.28 4.14
N SER A 79 7.92 16.48 3.36
CA SER A 79 6.72 15.63 3.39
C SER A 79 7.02 14.20 2.95
N GLU A 80 7.84 14.00 1.91
CA GLU A 80 8.29 12.67 1.47
C GLU A 80 9.08 11.93 2.56
N GLN A 81 9.97 12.61 3.28
CA GLN A 81 10.71 12.01 4.39
C GLN A 81 9.79 11.51 5.51
N GLN A 82 8.66 12.18 5.73
CA GLN A 82 7.64 11.73 6.69
C GLN A 82 6.76 10.60 6.12
N LEU A 83 6.50 10.62 4.82
CA LEU A 83 5.66 9.64 4.15
C LEU A 83 6.32 8.26 4.02
N ILE A 84 7.62 8.21 3.71
CA ILE A 84 8.39 6.96 3.53
C ILE A 84 8.20 5.98 4.71
N PRO A 85 8.40 6.37 5.99
CA PRO A 85 8.23 5.43 7.10
C PRO A 85 6.78 4.97 7.26
N LEU A 86 5.79 5.83 7.03
CA LEU A 86 4.37 5.47 7.11
C LEU A 86 4.01 4.41 6.06
N MET A 87 4.45 4.62 4.81
CA MET A 87 4.22 3.65 3.73
C MET A 87 4.93 2.32 3.98
N THR A 88 6.15 2.38 4.52
CA THR A 88 6.91 1.18 4.88
C THR A 88 6.18 0.38 5.95
N GLN A 89 5.64 1.05 6.98
CA GLN A 89 4.88 0.42 8.05
C GLN A 89 3.59 -0.21 7.53
N LEU A 90 2.82 0.50 6.70
CA LEU A 90 1.60 -0.04 6.09
C LEU A 90 1.88 -1.28 5.23
N HIS A 91 2.91 -1.23 4.39
CA HIS A 91 3.31 -2.37 3.58
C HIS A 91 3.71 -3.58 4.43
N GLN A 92 4.51 -3.38 5.48
CA GLN A 92 4.91 -4.45 6.41
C GLN A 92 3.71 -5.04 7.16
N ALA A 93 2.80 -4.19 7.63
CA ALA A 93 1.57 -4.59 8.30
C ALA A 93 0.70 -5.49 7.41
N PHE A 94 0.43 -5.07 6.18
CA PHE A 94 -0.37 -5.84 5.24
C PHE A 94 0.31 -7.16 4.83
N ALA A 95 1.62 -7.14 4.59
CA ALA A 95 2.37 -8.36 4.29
C ALA A 95 2.36 -9.37 5.46
N GLY A 96 2.53 -8.89 6.69
CA GLY A 96 2.47 -9.72 7.90
C GLY A 96 1.10 -10.37 8.10
N GLN A 97 0.03 -9.64 7.84
CA GLN A 97 -1.34 -10.16 7.94
C GLN A 97 -1.65 -11.19 6.85
N MET A 98 -1.25 -10.94 5.61
CA MET A 98 -1.42 -11.91 4.52
C MET A 98 -0.67 -13.23 4.83
N ASN A 99 0.54 -13.13 5.38
CA ASN A 99 1.30 -14.30 5.84
C ASN A 99 0.57 -15.05 6.96
N ARG A 100 0.02 -14.34 7.95
CA ARG A 100 -0.78 -14.95 9.03
C ARG A 100 -2.02 -15.66 8.48
N ILE A 101 -2.76 -15.05 7.56
CA ILE A 101 -3.93 -15.67 6.90
C ILE A 101 -3.52 -16.94 6.15
N ASN A 102 -2.41 -16.90 5.41
CA ASN A 102 -1.91 -18.06 4.68
C ASN A 102 -1.46 -19.18 5.63
N GLN A 103 -0.78 -18.87 6.73
CA GLN A 103 -0.41 -19.84 7.76
C GLN A 103 -1.65 -20.46 8.43
N THR A 104 -2.64 -19.65 8.80
CA THR A 104 -3.91 -20.14 9.37
C THR A 104 -4.66 -21.01 8.37
N LYS A 105 -4.70 -20.65 7.08
CA LYS A 105 -5.27 -21.50 6.02
C LYS A 105 -4.52 -22.82 5.89
N GLN A 106 -3.18 -22.82 5.89
CA GLN A 106 -2.38 -24.04 5.84
C GLN A 106 -2.58 -24.93 7.08
N LEU A 107 -2.61 -24.35 8.27
CA LEU A 107 -2.92 -25.06 9.52
C LEU A 107 -4.33 -25.66 9.48
N SER A 108 -5.35 -24.88 9.09
CA SER A 108 -6.72 -25.38 8.97
C SER A 108 -6.87 -26.53 7.95
N LYS A 109 -6.12 -26.48 6.83
CA LYS A 109 -6.03 -27.59 5.86
C LYS A 109 -5.34 -28.82 6.45
N LYS A 110 -4.26 -28.65 7.21
CA LYS A 110 -3.58 -29.75 7.91
C LYS A 110 -4.50 -30.40 8.95
N TYR A 111 -5.23 -29.62 9.73
CA TYR A 111 -6.19 -30.14 10.70
C TYR A 111 -7.39 -30.81 10.02
N ARG A 112 -8.02 -30.20 9.00
CA ARG A 112 -9.09 -30.87 8.24
C ARG A 112 -8.59 -32.16 7.60
N GLY A 113 -7.40 -32.18 6.99
CA GLY A 113 -6.81 -33.39 6.41
C GLY A 113 -6.53 -34.47 7.46
N ALA A 114 -6.02 -34.10 8.63
CA ALA A 114 -5.77 -35.04 9.74
C ALA A 114 -7.05 -35.65 10.33
N TYR A 115 -8.19 -34.94 10.25
CA TYR A 115 -9.49 -35.45 10.70
C TYR A 115 -10.40 -35.98 9.56
N GLN A 116 -10.00 -35.82 8.29
CA GLN A 116 -10.73 -36.35 7.12
C GLN A 116 -10.12 -37.62 6.52
N SER A 117 -8.98 -38.11 7.02
CA SER A 117 -8.43 -39.40 6.62
C SER A 117 -8.52 -40.43 7.76
N ALA A 118 -9.74 -40.91 7.99
CA ALA A 118 -9.98 -42.32 8.27
C ALA A 118 -11.26 -42.71 7.53
N PRO A 119 -11.22 -43.45 6.42
CA PRO A 119 -12.39 -44.20 6.02
C PRO A 119 -12.60 -45.25 7.11
N SER A 120 -13.55 -45.01 8.01
CA SER A 120 -14.16 -46.08 8.81
C SER A 120 -15.04 -46.91 7.87
N ASP A 121 -14.41 -47.58 6.90
CA ASP A 121 -15.08 -48.63 6.15
C ASP A 121 -15.12 -49.84 7.08
N GLY A 122 -16.33 -50.13 7.57
CA GLY A 122 -16.59 -51.12 8.60
C GLY A 122 -16.38 -52.53 8.07
N THR A 123 -15.15 -53.02 8.07
CA THR A 123 -14.90 -54.47 8.03
C THR A 123 -14.91 -55.03 9.45
N PHE A 124 -16.12 -55.39 9.90
CA PHE A 124 -16.34 -56.36 10.97
C PHE A 124 -15.68 -57.69 10.54
N PHE A 125 -14.51 -58.01 11.10
CA PHE A 125 -14.02 -59.38 11.09
C PHE A 125 -14.68 -60.15 12.25
N ASP A 126 -15.85 -60.73 11.98
CA ASP A 126 -16.33 -61.87 12.76
C ASP A 126 -15.85 -63.15 12.07
N ARG A 127 -14.87 -63.82 12.67
CA ARG A 127 -14.58 -65.22 12.38
C ARG A 127 -14.62 -65.99 13.69
N ARG A 128 -15.82 -66.42 14.07
CA ARG A 128 -16.04 -67.62 14.88
C ARG A 128 -16.70 -68.71 14.03
N LYS A 129 -15.88 -69.64 13.52
CA LYS A 129 -16.04 -71.11 13.57
C LYS A 129 -15.10 -71.77 12.56
#